data_AF-A0A972W1D3-F1
#
_entry.id   AF-A0A972W1D3-F1
#
_cell.length_a   1.000
_cell.length_b   1.000
_cell.length_c   1.000
_cell.angle_alpha   90.00
_cell.angle_beta   90.00
_cell.angle_gamma   90.00
#
_symmetry.space_group_name_H-M   'P 1'
#
loop_
_entity.id
_entity.type
_entity.pdbx_description
1 polymer ?
#
loop_
_entity_poly.entity_id
_entity_poly.type
_entity_poly.pdbx_seq_one_letter_code
_entity_poly.pdbx_strand_id
1 'polypeptide(L)' 'MIIAIGNDHAGTAYKNAIINQLKLAGYEVLNFGTDTEDSVDYPDHIHPVATAVSTQKASLGIII' A
#
# COMPACT_ATOMS: atom_id res chain seq x y z
N MET A 1 14.64 -3.21 -2.21
CA MET A 1 13.79 -3.36 -1.01
C MET A 1 12.34 -3.26 -1.47
N ILE A 2 11.47 -4.13 -0.96
CA ILE A 2 10.04 -4.17 -1.34
C ILE A 2 9.23 -3.52 -0.23
N ILE A 3 8.34 -2.59 -0.58
CA ILE A 3 7.43 -1.92 0.36
C ILE A 3 6.00 -2.30 0.00
N ALA A 4 5.24 -2.80 0.97
CA ALA A 4 3.80 -3.00 0.84
C ALA A 4 3.06 -1.71 1.18
N ILE A 5 1.99 -1.39 0.45
CA ILE A 5 1.17 -0.22 0.71
C ILE A 5 -0.32 -0.52 0.54
N GLY A 6 -1.16 0.02 1.40
CA GLY A 6 -2.62 -0.09 1.33
C GLY A 6 -3.32 1.16 1.90
N ASN A 7 -4.57 1.35 1.51
CA ASN A 7 -5.43 2.47 1.84
C ASN A 7 -6.92 2.09 1.70
N ASP A 8 -7.81 2.81 2.37
CA ASP A 8 -9.23 2.85 1.95
C ASP A 8 -9.47 3.95 0.92
N HIS A 9 -10.72 4.11 0.50
CA HIS A 9 -11.15 5.09 -0.50
C HIS A 9 -10.68 6.53 -0.24
N ALA A 10 -10.50 6.95 1.01
CA ALA A 10 -10.04 8.30 1.34
C ALA A 10 -8.54 8.51 1.08
N GLY A 11 -7.76 7.42 1.03
CA GLY A 11 -6.30 7.46 0.90
C GLY A 11 -5.74 7.37 -0.52
N THR A 12 -6.59 7.20 -1.55
CA THR A 12 -6.14 6.85 -2.92
C THR A 12 -5.17 7.89 -3.52
N ALA A 13 -5.47 9.18 -3.37
CA ALA A 13 -4.61 10.25 -3.87
C ALA A 13 -3.23 10.26 -3.17
N TYR A 14 -3.20 10.12 -1.84
CA TYR A 14 -1.96 10.09 -1.06
C TYR A 14 -1.14 8.84 -1.38
N LYS A 15 -1.78 7.68 -1.47
CA LYS A 15 -1.12 6.44 -1.86
C LYS A 15 -0.39 6.60 -3.19
N ASN A 16 -1.07 7.15 -4.20
CA ASN A 16 -0.48 7.30 -5.54
C ASN A 16 0.75 8.23 -5.52
N ALA A 17 0.69 9.32 -4.76
CA ALA A 17 1.84 10.21 -4.57
C ALA A 17 3.01 9.49 -3.88
N ILE A 18 2.75 8.70 -2.84
CA ILE A 18 3.77 7.92 -2.12
C ILE A 18 4.36 6.84 -3.04
N ILE A 19 3.55 6.09 -3.78
CA ILE A 19 4.02 5.08 -4.75
C ILE A 19 4.98 5.70 -5.75
N ASN A 20 4.62 6.86 -6.32
CA ASN A 20 5.48 7.57 -7.27
C ASN A 20 6.83 7.93 -6.65
N GLN A 21 6.82 8.49 -5.43
CA GLN A 21 8.05 8.85 -4.73
C GLN A 21 8.92 7.62 -4.41
N LEU A 22 8.31 6.52 -3.97
CA LEU A 22 9.03 5.27 -3.67
C LEU A 22 9.67 4.66 -4.92
N LYS A 23 8.94 4.65 -6.04
CA LYS A 23 9.47 4.19 -7.33
C LYS A 23 10.62 5.07 -7.82
N LEU A 24 10.51 6.40 -7.70
CA LEU A 24 11.61 7.32 -8.03
C LEU A 24 12.85 7.09 -7.18
N ALA A 25 12.68 6.68 -5.93
CA ALA A 25 13.77 6.31 -5.03
C ALA A 25 14.34 4.89 -5.29
N GLY A 26 13.83 4.15 -6.28
CA GLY A 26 14.32 2.82 -6.64
C GLY A 26 13.75 1.68 -5.81
N TYR A 27 12.65 1.89 -5.08
CA TYR A 27 11.95 0.84 -4.35
C TYR A 27 10.91 0.13 -5.23
N GLU A 28 10.75 -1.16 -5.00
CA GLU A 28 9.64 -1.94 -5.55
C GLU A 28 8.45 -1.83 -4.60
N VAL A 29 7.24 -1.72 -5.15
CA VAL A 29 6.02 -1.47 -4.36
C VAL A 29 4.95 -2.52 -4.65
N LEU A 30 4.45 -3.16 -3.59
CA LEU A 30 3.27 -4.02 -3.61
C LEU A 30 2.05 -3.19 -3.16
N ASN A 31 1.19 -2.83 -4.11
CA ASN A 31 -0.04 -2.08 -3.85
C ASN A 31 -1.19 -3.06 -3.55
N PHE A 32 -1.75 -2.98 -2.35
CA PHE A 32 -2.91 -3.77 -1.91
C PHE A 32 -4.22 -2.96 -1.94
N GLY A 33 -4.20 -1.78 -2.57
CA GLY A 33 -5.40 -1.00 -2.89
C GLY A 33 -5.84 -0.09 -1.75
N THR A 34 -7.00 0.55 -1.85
CA THR A 34 -7.84 0.63 -3.06
C THR A 34 -7.28 1.61 -4.09
N ASP A 35 -7.54 1.36 -5.38
CA ASP A 35 -7.15 2.23 -6.51
C ASP A 35 -8.29 3.16 -6.96
N THR A 36 -9.45 3.09 -6.32
CA THR A 36 -10.61 3.93 -6.61
C THR A 36 -11.03 4.73 -5.38
N GLU A 37 -11.95 5.68 -5.56
CA GLU A 37 -12.56 6.46 -4.47
C GLU A 37 -13.91 5.88 -4.04
N ASP A 38 -14.27 4.70 -4.58
CA ASP A 38 -15.49 4.01 -4.20
C ASP A 38 -15.35 3.47 -2.78
N SER A 39 -16.43 3.54 -2.00
CA SER A 39 -16.45 3.02 -0.63
C SER A 39 -16.01 1.56 -0.59
N VAL A 40 -15.04 1.26 0.27
CA VAL A 40 -14.48 -0.06 0.51
C VAL A 40 -14.23 -0.28 1.99
N ASP A 41 -14.12 -1.53 2.40
CA ASP A 41 -13.77 -1.90 3.77
C ASP A 41 -12.25 -1.83 3.95
N TYR A 42 -11.80 -0.89 4.79
CA TYR A 42 -10.39 -0.68 5.10
C TYR A 42 -9.62 -1.98 5.47
N PRO A 43 -10.15 -2.90 6.31
CA PRO A 43 -9.43 -4.11 6.69
C PRO A 43 -9.02 -5.01 5.51
N ASP A 44 -9.80 -5.02 4.41
CA ASP A 44 -9.52 -5.84 3.23
C ASP A 44 -8.25 -5.39 2.50
N HIS A 45 -7.91 -4.11 2.62
CA HIS A 45 -6.70 -3.53 2.02
C HIS A 45 -5.51 -3.55 2.98
N ILE A 46 -5.74 -3.56 4.29
CA ILE A 46 -4.68 -3.45 5.29
C ILE A 46 -4.16 -4.81 5.77
N HIS A 47 -5.02 -5.82 5.93
CA HIS A 47 -4.56 -7.16 6.31
C HIS A 47 -3.55 -7.75 5.32
N PRO A 48 -3.68 -7.57 3.98
CA PRO A 48 -2.66 -7.99 3.03
C PRO A 48 -1.32 -7.28 3.22
N VAL A 49 -1.32 -5.99 3.58
CA VAL A 49 -0.08 -5.24 3.89
C VAL A 49 0.61 -5.85 5.11
N ALA A 50 -0.12 -6.04 6.21
CA ALA A 50 0.41 -6.65 7.43
C ALA A 50 0.92 -8.07 7.19
N THR A 51 0.19 -8.86 6.39
CA THR A 51 0.59 -10.23 6.01
C THR A 51 1.85 -10.21 5.16
N ALA A 52 1.97 -9.29 4.20
CA ALA A 52 3.17 -9.18 3.37
C ALA A 52 4.42 -8.87 4.20
N VAL A 53 4.30 -8.04 5.24
CA VAL A 53 5.41 -7.74 6.15
C VAL A 53 5.71 -8.93 7.07
N SER A 54 4.70 -9.53 7.70
CA SER A 54 4.90 -10.64 8.65
C SER A 54 5.47 -11.90 7.99
N THR A 55 5.17 -12.10 6.71
CA THR A 55 5.69 -13.22 5.90
C THR A 55 6.97 -12.87 5.13
N GLN A 56 7.57 -11.70 5.39
CA GLN A 56 8.80 -11.22 4.74
C GLN A 56 8.69 -11.04 3.21
N LYS A 57 7.48 -11.02 2.65
CA LYS A 57 7.22 -10.67 1.24
C LYS A 57 7.51 -9.20 0.95
N ALA A 58 7.33 -8.34 1.96
CA ALA A 58 7.75 -6.94 1.96
C ALA A 58 8.64 -6.66 3.18
N SER A 59 9.59 -5.76 3.02
CA SER A 59 10.48 -5.34 4.12
C SER A 59 9.81 -4.36 5.08
N LEU A 60 8.88 -3.53 4.56
CA LEU A 60 8.12 -2.54 5.31
C LEU A 60 6.70 -2.42 4.75
N GLY A 61 5.78 -1.90 5.57
CA GLY A 61 4.39 -1.61 5.22
C GLY A 61 4.03 -0.15 5.46
N ILE A 62 3.26 0.44 4.56
CA ILE A 62 2.65 1.78 4.69
C ILE A 62 1.13 1.62 4.59
N ILE A 63 0.42 2.26 5.50
CA ILE A 63 -1.04 2.20 5.56
C ILE A 63 -1.57 3.62 5.66
N ILE A 64 -2.60 3.94 4.88
CA ILE A 64 -3.20 5.27 4.79
C ILE A 64 -4.68 5.16 5.13
#